data_AF-A0A914YC41-F1
#
_entry.id   AF-A0A914YC41-F1
#
_cell.length_a   1.000
_cell.length_b   1.000
_cell.length_c   1.000
_cell.angle_alpha   90.00
_cell.angle_beta   90.00
_cell.angle_gamma   90.00
#
_symmetry.space_group_name_H-M   'P 1'
#
loop_
_entity.id
_entity.type
_entity.pdbx_description
1 polymer ?
#
loop_
_entity_poly.entity_id
_entity_poly.type
_entity_poly.pdbx_seq_one_letter_code
_entity_poly.pdbx_strand_id
1 'polypeptide(L)'
;MNSEQLQNWLTKISEKFRGYEEKITEQKISSPNYQRRLEEIGLETQYLITYLMNNYENVQLIQPLIAQILSIYFKLGIGRFFVLQLVPSLMHTYLLGIAKRQKQSISMLETFFMAVYNEEILAGGPSSEQMTKKVEEVRVPSIRYPSIYHDPSKLIPYPEISQMRPNGGTTVQNIVRMGPFSAVDRINAENRAVVLTRILKSVNGALCYMYRDIVCRSYCISMIILIKGGFSYPESGFRIKVLQNKASDEEYGDQSK
;
A
#
# COMPACT_ATOMS: atom_id res chain seq x y z
N MET A 1 18.77 -15.82 5.28
CA MET A 1 19.36 -14.82 6.21
C MET A 1 18.75 -15.03 7.59
N ASN A 2 19.54 -14.98 8.66
CA ASN A 2 19.03 -14.98 10.04
C ASN A 2 18.65 -13.55 10.50
N SER A 3 18.07 -13.39 11.70
CA SER A 3 17.62 -12.06 12.19
C SER A 3 18.74 -11.03 12.22
N GLU A 4 19.93 -11.40 12.71
CA GLU A 4 21.09 -10.48 12.78
C GLU A 4 21.56 -10.03 11.40
N GLN A 5 21.62 -10.93 10.43
CA GLN A 5 21.97 -10.61 9.05
C GLN A 5 20.96 -9.64 8.43
N LEU A 6 19.67 -9.82 8.71
CA LEU A 6 18.62 -8.90 8.24
C LEU A 6 18.72 -7.53 8.91
N GLN A 7 18.99 -7.47 10.21
CA GLN A 7 19.20 -6.20 10.92
C GLN A 7 20.42 -5.43 10.38
N ASN A 8 21.53 -6.14 10.16
CA ASN A 8 22.74 -5.57 9.56
C ASN A 8 22.47 -5.08 8.13
N TRP A 9 21.70 -5.83 7.34
CA TRP A 9 21.31 -5.43 6.01
C TRP A 9 20.38 -4.19 6.02
N LEU A 10 19.36 -4.17 6.88
CA LEU A 10 18.46 -3.03 7.07
C LEU A 10 19.23 -1.75 7.44
N THR A 11 20.25 -1.88 8.29
CA THR A 11 21.13 -0.76 8.66
C THR A 11 21.88 -0.23 7.44
N LYS A 12 22.52 -1.12 6.67
CA LYS A 12 23.26 -0.77 5.44
C LYS A 12 22.37 -0.12 4.38
N ILE A 13 21.17 -0.64 4.13
CA ILE A 13 20.26 -0.01 3.15
C ILE A 13 19.78 1.34 3.64
N SER A 14 19.58 1.51 4.95
CA SER A 14 19.16 2.78 5.54
C SER A 14 20.19 3.89 5.32
N GLU A 15 21.48 3.55 5.39
CA GLU A 15 22.60 4.44 5.06
C GLU A 15 22.69 4.69 3.55
N LYS A 16 22.54 3.65 2.72
CA LYS A 16 22.52 3.75 1.26
C LYS A 16 21.40 4.69 0.79
N PHE A 17 20.22 4.59 1.38
CA PHE A 17 19.07 5.44 1.10
C PHE A 17 19.34 6.89 1.47
N ARG A 18 19.89 7.15 2.66
CA ARG A 18 20.29 8.51 3.07
C ARG A 18 21.26 9.13 2.05
N GLY A 19 22.33 8.42 1.71
CA GLY A 19 23.30 8.91 0.72
C GLY A 19 22.74 9.07 -0.69
N TYR A 20 21.62 8.41 -1.02
CA TYR A 20 20.92 8.61 -2.29
C TYR A 20 20.07 9.88 -2.28
N GLU A 21 19.33 10.14 -1.20
CA GLU A 21 18.54 11.38 -1.05
C GLU A 21 19.42 12.64 -1.00
N GLU A 22 20.58 12.56 -0.35
CA GLU A 22 21.59 13.63 -0.35
C GLU A 22 22.03 13.97 -1.78
N LYS A 23 22.37 12.95 -2.59
CA LYS A 23 22.75 13.12 -3.99
C LYS A 23 21.64 13.70 -4.87
N ILE A 24 20.38 13.31 -4.66
CA ILE A 24 19.24 13.88 -5.39
C ILE A 24 19.14 15.38 -5.11
N THR A 25 19.26 15.75 -3.83
CA THR A 25 19.19 17.13 -3.37
C THR A 25 20.32 17.98 -3.94
N GLU A 26 21.55 17.48 -3.91
CA GLU A 26 22.74 18.14 -4.46
C GLU A 26 22.69 18.28 -5.99
N GLN A 27 22.27 17.24 -6.70
CA GLN A 27 22.28 17.18 -8.17
C GLN A 27 21.01 17.74 -8.82
N LYS A 28 20.05 18.27 -8.03
CA LYS A 28 18.74 18.79 -8.49
C LYS A 28 18.04 17.86 -9.50
N ILE A 29 18.10 16.55 -9.27
CA ILE A 29 17.48 15.58 -10.19
C ILE A 29 15.95 15.73 -10.11
N SER A 30 15.33 16.15 -11.21
CA SER A 30 13.88 16.43 -11.26
C SER A 30 12.98 15.20 -11.12
N SER A 31 13.50 13.99 -11.36
CA SER A 31 12.74 12.74 -11.20
C SER A 31 13.66 11.58 -10.82
N PRO A 32 13.82 11.28 -9.52
CA PRO A 32 14.60 10.13 -9.06
C PRO A 32 13.95 8.80 -9.46
N ASN A 33 14.75 7.87 -9.99
CA ASN A 33 14.28 6.53 -10.35
C ASN A 33 14.33 5.58 -9.14
N TYR A 34 13.42 5.80 -8.20
CA TYR A 34 13.30 5.00 -6.98
C TYR A 34 13.06 3.51 -7.26
N GLN A 35 12.24 3.20 -8.28
CA GLN A 35 11.90 1.82 -8.65
C GLN A 35 13.16 0.99 -8.92
N ARG A 36 14.09 1.51 -9.75
CA ARG A 36 15.33 0.78 -10.11
C ARG A 36 16.23 0.53 -8.90
N ARG A 37 16.23 1.46 -7.93
CA ARG A 37 17.04 1.30 -6.71
C ARG A 37 16.45 0.25 -5.76
N LEU A 38 15.14 0.13 -5.72
CA LEU A 38 14.46 -0.92 -4.97
C LEU A 38 14.57 -2.29 -5.66
N GLU A 39 14.66 -2.32 -6.99
CA GLU A 39 14.94 -3.54 -7.76
C GLU A 39 16.32 -4.13 -7.42
N GLU A 40 17.36 -3.30 -7.25
CA GLU A 40 18.70 -3.75 -6.84
C GLU A 40 18.73 -4.54 -5.53
N ILE A 41 17.74 -4.34 -4.64
CA ILE A 41 17.64 -5.00 -3.34
C ILE A 41 16.43 -5.95 -3.26
N GLY A 42 15.84 -6.28 -4.41
CA GLY A 42 14.59 -7.02 -4.50
C GLY A 42 14.67 -8.42 -3.88
N LEU A 43 15.78 -9.13 -4.09
CA LEU A 43 15.98 -10.47 -3.56
C LEU A 43 16.02 -10.49 -2.03
N GLU A 44 16.79 -9.60 -1.42
CA GLU A 44 16.87 -9.44 0.04
C GLU A 44 15.56 -8.95 0.63
N THR A 45 14.84 -8.09 -0.11
CA THR A 45 13.49 -7.66 0.27
C THR A 45 12.53 -8.85 0.32
N GLN A 46 12.59 -9.74 -0.68
CA GLN A 46 11.79 -10.97 -0.69
C GLN A 46 12.15 -11.88 0.49
N TYR A 47 13.44 -12.03 0.80
CA TYR A 47 13.87 -12.79 1.98
C TYR A 47 13.38 -12.17 3.29
N LEU A 48 13.42 -10.84 3.42
CA LEU A 48 12.87 -10.13 4.58
C LEU A 48 11.38 -10.43 4.73
N ILE A 49 10.58 -10.28 3.65
CA ILE A 49 9.14 -10.55 3.66
C ILE A 49 8.85 -11.97 4.15
N THR A 50 9.49 -12.98 3.54
CA THR A 50 9.31 -14.37 3.93
C THR A 50 9.73 -14.63 5.38
N TYR A 51 10.83 -14.01 5.83
CA TYR A 51 11.30 -14.14 7.21
C TYR A 51 10.30 -13.56 8.21
N LEU A 52 9.78 -12.35 7.95
CA LEU A 52 8.77 -11.69 8.78
C LEU A 52 7.48 -12.53 8.84
N MET A 53 7.01 -13.04 7.70
CA MET A 53 5.80 -13.86 7.61
C MET A 53 5.92 -15.19 8.36
N ASN A 54 7.09 -15.83 8.35
CA ASN A 54 7.29 -17.13 8.97
C ASN A 54 7.59 -17.04 10.48
N ASN A 55 8.16 -15.93 10.95
CA ASN A 55 8.61 -15.78 12.34
C ASN A 55 7.77 -14.77 13.14
N TYR A 56 6.64 -14.29 12.60
CA TYR A 56 5.78 -13.27 13.24
C TYR A 56 5.35 -13.60 14.67
N GLU A 57 5.26 -14.89 15.02
CA GLU A 57 4.90 -15.35 16.38
C GLU A 57 6.01 -15.09 17.39
N ASN A 58 7.28 -15.07 16.95
CA ASN A 58 8.44 -14.82 17.79
C ASN A 58 8.76 -13.32 17.85
N VAL A 59 8.10 -12.64 18.80
CA VAL A 59 8.21 -11.19 19.00
C VAL A 59 9.65 -10.72 19.18
N GLN A 60 10.49 -11.48 19.92
CA GLN A 60 11.88 -11.09 20.19
C GLN A 60 12.72 -11.00 18.90
N LEU A 61 12.42 -11.85 17.91
CA LEU A 61 13.12 -11.84 16.64
C LEU A 61 12.63 -10.74 15.70
N ILE A 62 11.32 -10.47 15.72
CA ILE A 62 10.66 -9.58 14.75
C ILE A 62 10.64 -8.13 15.19
N GLN A 63 10.53 -7.86 16.49
CA GLN A 63 10.47 -6.50 17.05
C GLN A 63 11.60 -5.58 16.58
N PRO A 64 12.89 -5.98 16.63
CA PRO A 64 13.97 -5.12 16.15
C PRO A 64 13.88 -4.85 14.64
N LEU A 65 13.41 -5.82 13.84
CA LEU A 65 13.23 -5.66 12.40
C LEU A 65 12.12 -4.66 12.10
N ILE A 66 10.95 -4.79 12.72
CA ILE A 66 9.83 -3.85 12.53
C ILE A 66 10.21 -2.44 13.00
N ALA A 67 10.94 -2.31 14.11
CA ALA A 67 11.44 -1.02 14.57
C ALA A 67 12.40 -0.36 13.56
N GLN A 68 13.33 -1.12 12.98
CA GLN A 68 14.24 -0.61 11.94
C GLN A 68 13.50 -0.26 10.64
N ILE A 69 12.54 -1.08 10.22
CA ILE A 69 11.67 -0.78 9.07
C ILE A 69 10.91 0.53 9.31
N LEU A 70 10.34 0.72 10.50
CA LEU A 70 9.67 1.96 10.85
C LEU A 70 10.63 3.16 10.89
N SER A 71 11.85 2.99 11.40
CA SER A 71 12.89 4.01 11.35
C SER A 71 13.25 4.40 9.91
N ILE A 72 13.33 3.43 8.99
CA ILE A 72 13.54 3.70 7.56
C ILE A 72 12.37 4.47 6.95
N TYR A 73 11.12 4.19 7.35
CA TYR A 73 9.95 4.93 6.87
C TYR A 73 10.06 6.43 7.18
N PHE A 74 10.42 6.76 8.42
CA PHE A 74 10.57 8.15 8.87
C PHE A 74 11.75 8.91 8.24
N LYS A 75 12.66 8.22 7.53
CA LYS A 75 13.69 8.89 6.70
C LYS A 75 13.16 9.44 5.38
N LEU A 76 11.90 9.14 5.02
CA LEU A 76 11.23 9.58 3.81
C LEU A 76 11.94 9.14 2.51
N GLY A 77 11.58 9.77 1.38
CA GLY A 77 12.15 9.47 0.06
C GLY A 77 12.00 8.00 -0.33
N ILE A 78 13.09 7.41 -0.82
CA ILE A 78 13.17 5.98 -1.13
C ILE A 78 12.83 5.07 0.07
N GLY A 79 13.14 5.51 1.30
CA GLY A 79 12.85 4.77 2.53
C GLY A 79 11.34 4.59 2.73
N ARG A 80 10.55 5.64 2.48
CA ARG A 80 9.09 5.56 2.49
C ARG A 80 8.58 4.51 1.51
N PHE A 81 9.06 4.53 0.26
CA PHE A 81 8.62 3.58 -0.78
C PHE A 81 9.05 2.14 -0.48
N PHE A 82 10.27 1.97 0.03
CA PHE A 82 10.74 0.68 0.53
C PHE A 82 9.79 0.10 1.58
N VAL A 83 9.34 0.91 2.54
CA VAL A 83 8.45 0.42 3.61
C VAL A 83 7.03 0.17 3.10
N LEU A 84 6.50 1.06 2.26
CA LEU A 84 5.17 0.87 1.66
C LEU A 84 5.08 -0.42 0.83
N GLN A 85 6.17 -0.89 0.21
CA GLN A 85 6.14 -2.14 -0.55
C GLN A 85 6.00 -3.40 0.35
N LEU A 86 6.33 -3.28 1.64
CA LEU A 86 6.20 -4.36 2.63
C LEU A 86 4.79 -4.41 3.24
N VAL A 87 4.03 -3.31 3.15
CA VAL A 87 2.73 -3.17 3.79
C VAL A 87 1.75 -4.30 3.46
N PRO A 88 1.55 -4.72 2.19
CA PRO A 88 0.59 -5.79 1.90
C PRO A 88 0.87 -7.09 2.65
N SER A 89 2.15 -7.51 2.70
CA SER A 89 2.57 -8.71 3.42
C SER A 89 2.40 -8.55 4.94
N LEU A 90 2.81 -7.41 5.49
CA LEU A 90 2.61 -7.11 6.92
C LEU A 90 1.14 -7.06 7.31
N MET A 91 0.27 -6.56 6.42
CA MET A 91 -1.18 -6.49 6.63
C MET A 91 -1.77 -7.90 6.70
N HIS A 92 -1.36 -8.79 5.80
CA HIS A 92 -1.74 -10.19 5.86
C HIS A 92 -1.29 -10.84 7.18
N THR A 93 -0.02 -10.69 7.57
CA THR A 93 0.51 -11.22 8.83
C THR A 93 -0.25 -10.69 10.05
N TYR A 94 -0.59 -9.40 10.08
CA TYR A 94 -1.37 -8.80 11.16
C TYR A 94 -2.78 -9.38 11.26
N LEU A 95 -3.49 -9.50 10.13
CA LEU A 95 -4.85 -10.06 10.10
C LEU A 95 -4.85 -11.56 10.45
N LEU A 96 -3.82 -12.29 10.01
CA LEU A 96 -3.59 -13.68 10.42
C LEU A 96 -3.35 -13.80 11.93
N GLY A 97 -2.49 -12.95 12.49
CA GLY A 97 -2.22 -12.89 13.93
C GLY A 97 -3.51 -12.65 14.72
N ILE A 98 -4.37 -11.73 14.26
CA ILE A 98 -5.70 -11.50 14.84
C ILE A 98 -6.54 -12.77 14.81
N ALA A 99 -6.64 -13.44 13.66
CA ALA A 99 -7.43 -14.65 13.51
C ALA A 99 -6.95 -15.76 14.46
N LYS A 100 -5.62 -15.90 14.61
CA LYS A 100 -4.96 -16.84 15.54
C LYS A 100 -4.90 -16.35 17.00
N ARG A 101 -5.45 -15.19 17.32
CA ARG A 101 -5.51 -14.59 18.68
C ARG A 101 -4.12 -14.36 19.32
N GLN A 102 -3.09 -14.06 18.53
CA GLN A 102 -1.72 -13.88 19.00
C GLN A 102 -1.43 -12.46 19.51
N LYS A 103 -1.89 -12.13 20.72
CA LYS A 103 -1.91 -10.74 21.23
C LYS A 103 -0.57 -9.99 21.17
N GLN A 104 0.57 -10.65 21.44
CA GLN A 104 1.86 -9.96 21.53
C GLN A 104 2.43 -9.56 20.16
N SER A 105 2.39 -10.45 19.16
CA SER A 105 2.85 -10.15 17.79
C SER A 105 1.98 -9.11 17.11
N ILE A 106 0.66 -9.15 17.37
CA ILE A 106 -0.32 -8.17 16.89
C ILE A 106 0.04 -6.76 17.37
N SER A 107 0.33 -6.57 18.66
CA SER A 107 0.54 -5.23 19.25
C SER A 107 1.70 -4.46 18.61
N MET A 108 2.76 -5.16 18.21
CA MET A 108 3.89 -4.57 17.48
C MET A 108 3.47 -4.07 16.10
N LEU A 109 2.72 -4.89 15.35
CA LEU A 109 2.22 -4.52 14.02
C LEU A 109 1.15 -3.42 14.11
N GLU A 110 0.32 -3.40 15.15
CA GLU A 110 -0.62 -2.30 15.41
C GLU A 110 0.11 -0.97 15.60
N THR A 111 1.20 -0.97 16.36
CA THR A 111 2.05 0.21 16.55
C THR A 111 2.64 0.69 15.23
N PHE A 112 3.16 -0.25 14.42
CA PHE A 112 3.68 0.05 13.09
C PHE A 112 2.62 0.70 12.18
N PHE A 113 1.45 0.08 12.03
CA PHE A 113 0.39 0.60 11.16
C PHE A 113 -0.17 1.92 11.64
N MET A 114 -0.31 2.09 12.95
CA MET A 114 -0.75 3.35 13.54
C MET A 114 0.22 4.50 13.23
N ALA A 115 1.52 4.26 13.40
CA ALA A 115 2.55 5.25 13.09
C ALA A 115 2.52 5.65 11.60
N VAL A 116 2.53 4.67 10.69
CA VAL A 116 2.46 4.92 9.24
C VAL A 116 1.16 5.63 8.86
N TYR A 117 0.02 5.20 9.40
CA TYR A 117 -1.27 5.82 9.12
C TYR A 117 -1.31 7.30 9.53
N ASN A 118 -0.89 7.60 10.77
CA ASN A 118 -0.94 8.96 11.30
C ASN A 118 -0.08 9.95 10.49
N GLU A 119 1.03 9.47 9.91
CA GLU A 119 1.88 10.22 8.99
C GLU A 119 1.26 10.38 7.60
N GLU A 120 0.69 9.32 7.03
CA GLU A 120 0.11 9.35 5.68
C GLU A 120 -1.16 10.21 5.56
N ILE A 121 -1.85 10.49 6.68
CA ILE A 121 -3.05 11.35 6.70
C ILE A 121 -2.75 12.84 6.82
N LEU A 122 -1.49 13.26 6.94
CA LEU A 122 -1.12 14.68 6.99
C LEU A 122 -1.26 15.33 5.60
N ALA A 123 -1.77 16.56 5.56
CA ALA A 123 -2.05 17.27 4.31
C ALA A 123 -0.76 17.61 3.55
N GLY A 124 0.30 18.01 4.26
CA GLY A 124 1.62 18.23 3.67
C GLY A 124 2.40 16.95 3.37
N GLY A 125 1.78 15.77 3.57
CA GLY A 125 2.44 14.48 3.46
C GLY A 125 3.21 14.07 4.72
N PRO A 126 3.90 12.92 4.66
CA PRO A 126 4.65 12.39 5.80
C PRO A 126 5.73 13.37 6.28
N SER A 127 5.87 13.47 7.61
CA SER A 127 6.75 14.41 8.33
C SER A 127 6.47 15.89 8.07
N SER A 128 5.26 16.23 7.61
CA SER A 128 4.84 17.63 7.55
C SER A 128 4.70 18.21 8.96
N GLU A 129 5.29 19.39 9.17
CA GLU A 129 5.08 20.18 10.40
C GLU A 129 3.61 20.63 10.56
N GLN A 130 2.86 20.65 9.45
CA GLN A 130 1.45 21.01 9.46
C GLN A 130 0.60 19.83 9.90
N MET A 131 -0.01 19.95 11.08
CA MET A 131 -0.93 18.92 11.62
C MET A 131 -2.29 18.86 10.88
N THR A 132 -2.49 19.71 9.88
CA THR A 132 -3.69 19.70 9.03
C THR A 132 -3.84 18.35 8.33
N LYS A 133 -5.04 17.78 8.36
CA LYS A 133 -5.31 16.46 7.77
C LYS A 133 -5.66 16.57 6.30
N LYS A 134 -5.18 15.60 5.52
CA LYS A 134 -5.38 15.51 4.07
C LYS A 134 -6.86 15.33 3.76
N VAL A 135 -7.34 16.11 2.81
CA VAL A 135 -8.64 15.96 2.17
C VAL A 135 -8.39 15.70 0.69
N GLU A 136 -8.89 14.57 0.19
CA GLU A 136 -8.78 14.22 -1.23
C GLU A 136 -10.08 14.58 -1.93
N GLU A 137 -9.98 15.42 -2.96
CA GLU A 137 -11.13 15.86 -3.76
C GLU A 137 -10.94 15.41 -5.20
N VAL A 138 -11.87 14.59 -5.68
CA VAL A 138 -11.89 14.09 -7.05
C VAL A 138 -13.11 14.67 -7.76
N ARG A 139 -12.86 15.52 -8.75
CA ARG A 139 -13.90 16.01 -9.64
C ARG A 139 -14.29 14.92 -10.63
N VAL A 140 -15.56 14.54 -10.64
CA VAL A 140 -16.08 13.60 -11.64
C VAL A 140 -16.16 14.32 -13.00
N PRO A 141 -15.44 13.85 -14.04
CA PRO A 141 -15.52 14.44 -15.36
C PRO A 141 -16.92 14.23 -15.96
N SER A 142 -17.36 15.15 -16.80
CA SER A 142 -18.66 15.04 -17.46
C SER A 142 -18.52 15.40 -18.93
N ILE A 143 -19.07 14.54 -19.80
CA ILE A 143 -19.10 14.73 -21.25
C ILE A 143 -19.91 15.96 -21.68
N ARG A 144 -20.77 16.48 -20.79
CA ARG A 144 -21.58 17.69 -21.01
C ARG A 144 -20.75 18.96 -21.07
N TYR A 145 -19.58 18.95 -20.44
CA TYR A 145 -18.68 20.10 -20.38
C TYR A 145 -17.44 19.83 -21.23
N PRO A 146 -16.85 20.88 -21.85
CA PRO A 146 -15.59 20.76 -22.56
C PRO A 146 -14.50 20.15 -21.69
N SER A 147 -13.69 19.29 -22.29
CA SER A 147 -12.49 18.75 -21.68
C SER A 147 -11.31 18.88 -22.64
N ILE A 148 -10.10 18.56 -22.17
CA ILE A 148 -8.90 18.51 -23.03
C ILE A 148 -9.01 17.47 -24.16
N TYR A 149 -9.95 16.52 -24.06
CA TYR A 149 -10.11 15.43 -25.01
C TYR A 149 -11.31 15.59 -25.95
N HIS A 150 -12.29 16.43 -25.60
CA HIS A 150 -13.51 16.55 -26.39
C HIS A 150 -14.18 17.91 -26.26
N ASP A 151 -14.87 18.27 -27.34
CA ASP A 151 -15.78 19.39 -27.43
C ASP A 151 -17.23 18.86 -27.49
N PRO A 152 -18.08 19.13 -26.48
CA PRO A 152 -19.46 18.65 -26.42
C PRO A 152 -20.28 19.03 -27.64
N SER A 153 -19.97 20.16 -28.30
CA SER A 153 -20.67 20.60 -29.50
C SER A 153 -20.44 19.67 -30.70
N LYS A 154 -19.35 18.90 -30.71
CA LYS A 154 -18.99 17.96 -31.77
C LYS A 154 -19.49 16.54 -31.52
N LEU A 155 -20.08 16.27 -30.35
CA LEU A 155 -20.59 14.95 -29.94
C LEU A 155 -22.07 14.71 -30.34
N ILE A 156 -22.67 15.57 -31.17
CA ILE A 156 -24.09 15.54 -31.50
C ILE A 156 -24.37 14.51 -32.61
N PRO A 157 -24.81 13.29 -32.25
CA PRO A 157 -26.06 12.78 -32.85
C PRO A 157 -26.95 11.98 -31.88
N TYR A 158 -26.67 11.95 -30.57
CA TYR A 158 -27.51 11.23 -29.60
C TYR A 158 -28.55 12.16 -28.94
N PRO A 159 -29.88 11.92 -29.13
CA PRO A 159 -30.95 12.74 -28.57
C PRO A 159 -30.91 12.83 -27.03
N GLU A 160 -30.46 11.76 -26.36
CA GLU A 160 -30.33 11.66 -24.90
C GLU A 160 -29.33 12.69 -24.34
N ILE A 161 -28.25 13.00 -25.06
CA ILE A 161 -27.24 13.98 -24.66
C ILE A 161 -27.77 15.41 -24.84
N SER A 162 -28.64 15.63 -25.84
CA SER A 162 -29.26 16.93 -26.10
C SER A 162 -30.30 17.33 -25.05
N GLN A 163 -30.92 16.36 -24.36
CA GLN A 163 -31.80 16.60 -23.21
C GLN A 163 -31.04 16.91 -21.92
N MET A 164 -29.74 16.64 -21.89
CA MET A 164 -28.84 16.95 -20.77
C MET A 164 -28.15 18.32 -20.90
N ARG A 165 -28.63 19.20 -21.79
CA ARG A 165 -28.12 20.57 -21.91
C ARG A 165 -28.24 21.29 -20.56
N PRO A 166 -27.22 22.05 -20.14
CA PRO A 166 -27.25 22.75 -18.87
C PRO A 166 -28.22 23.93 -18.96
N ASN A 167 -29.50 23.68 -18.70
CA ASN A 167 -30.48 24.73 -18.46
C ASN A 167 -30.25 25.29 -17.06
N GLY A 168 -29.31 26.24 -16.96
CA GLY A 168 -29.09 27.05 -15.77
C GLY A 168 -27.89 26.64 -14.91
N GLY A 169 -27.17 27.65 -14.43
CA GLY A 169 -26.30 27.60 -13.25
C GLY A 169 -25.12 26.63 -13.33
N THR A 170 -23.96 27.16 -13.74
CA THR A 170 -22.64 26.54 -13.60
C THR A 170 -22.39 25.99 -12.20
N THR A 171 -22.67 24.71 -11.97
CA THR A 171 -22.06 24.00 -10.84
C THR A 171 -21.71 22.59 -11.27
N VAL A 172 -20.43 22.32 -11.35
CA VAL A 172 -19.89 20.96 -11.48
C VAL A 172 -20.13 20.28 -10.13
N GLN A 173 -21.30 19.65 -9.95
CA GLN A 173 -21.76 19.26 -8.60
C GLN A 173 -21.27 17.91 -8.07
N ASN A 174 -20.43 17.16 -8.78
CA ASN A 174 -19.98 15.86 -8.26
C ASN A 174 -18.48 15.92 -7.96
N ILE A 175 -18.13 16.58 -6.85
CA ILE A 175 -16.81 16.44 -6.22
C ILE A 175 -16.95 15.33 -5.16
N VAL A 176 -16.22 14.25 -5.35
CA VAL A 176 -16.08 13.21 -4.32
C VAL A 176 -15.01 13.66 -3.36
N ARG A 177 -15.39 13.89 -2.11
CA ARG A 177 -14.49 14.29 -1.04
C ARG A 177 -14.23 13.10 -0.11
N MET A 178 -12.97 12.78 0.12
CA MET A 178 -12.54 11.74 1.04
C MET A 178 -11.69 12.36 2.16
N GLY A 179 -12.06 12.08 3.40
CA GLY A 179 -11.45 12.70 4.58
C GLY A 179 -12.12 14.04 4.97
N PRO A 180 -11.54 14.76 5.95
CA PRO A 180 -10.29 14.45 6.63
C PRO A 180 -10.40 13.20 7.52
N PHE A 181 -9.33 12.43 7.59
CA PHE A 181 -9.24 11.28 8.49
C PHE A 181 -8.62 11.70 9.82
N SER A 182 -9.21 11.28 10.94
CA SER A 182 -8.69 11.57 12.28
C SER A 182 -7.46 10.73 12.60
N ALA A 183 -6.54 11.30 13.38
CA ALA A 183 -5.45 10.53 13.97
C ALA A 183 -6.00 9.43 14.90
N VAL A 184 -5.24 8.35 15.02
CA VAL A 184 -5.62 7.19 15.83
C VAL A 184 -4.51 6.92 16.84
N ASP A 185 -4.88 6.85 18.13
CA ASP A 185 -3.96 6.51 19.23
C ASP A 185 -3.93 5.01 19.53
N ARG A 186 -4.91 4.26 19.03
CA ARG A 186 -4.99 2.80 19.17
C ARG A 186 -5.83 2.17 18.08
N ILE A 187 -5.34 1.07 17.48
CA ILE A 187 -6.11 0.26 16.55
C ILE A 187 -7.07 -0.66 17.32
N ASN A 188 -8.32 -0.71 16.92
CA ASN A 188 -9.37 -1.54 17.49
C ASN A 188 -10.22 -2.18 16.37
N ALA A 189 -11.29 -2.90 16.72
CA ALA A 189 -12.15 -3.58 15.74
C ALA A 189 -12.92 -2.61 14.82
N GLU A 190 -13.24 -1.42 15.31
CA GLU A 190 -14.04 -0.41 14.61
C GLU A 190 -13.20 0.36 13.59
N ASN A 191 -12.01 0.81 13.96
CA ASN A 191 -11.18 1.66 13.12
C ASN A 191 -10.18 0.91 12.23
N ARG A 192 -9.88 -0.37 12.50
CA ARG A 192 -8.84 -1.12 11.78
C ARG A 192 -9.02 -1.13 10.27
N ALA A 193 -10.25 -1.31 9.80
CA ALA A 193 -10.52 -1.38 8.36
C ALA A 193 -10.17 -0.04 7.71
N VAL A 194 -10.58 1.07 8.31
CA VAL A 194 -10.27 2.42 7.83
C VAL A 194 -8.77 2.66 7.82
N VAL A 195 -8.07 2.36 8.91
CA VAL A 195 -6.60 2.51 9.03
C VAL A 195 -5.89 1.74 7.91
N LEU A 196 -6.17 0.44 7.80
CA LEU A 196 -5.54 -0.44 6.81
C LEU A 196 -5.86 -0.01 5.38
N THR A 197 -7.11 0.33 5.07
CA THR A 197 -7.51 0.81 3.74
C THR A 197 -6.83 2.12 3.38
N ARG A 198 -6.62 3.03 4.33
CA ARG A 198 -5.92 4.29 4.06
C ARG A 198 -4.43 4.09 3.81
N ILE A 199 -3.77 3.21 4.55
CA ILE A 199 -2.36 2.86 4.25
C ILE A 199 -2.28 2.19 2.87
N LEU A 200 -3.20 1.28 2.54
CA LEU A 200 -3.24 0.63 1.23
C LEU A 200 -3.51 1.63 0.09
N LYS A 201 -4.28 2.69 0.34
CA LYS A 201 -4.44 3.80 -0.61
C LYS A 201 -3.11 4.51 -0.87
N SER A 202 -2.26 4.67 0.14
CA SER A 202 -0.90 5.22 -0.02
C SER A 202 0.00 4.28 -0.82
N VAL A 203 -0.07 2.96 -0.59
CA VAL A 203 0.61 1.95 -1.43
C VAL A 203 0.17 2.11 -2.90
N ASN A 204 -1.14 2.18 -3.16
CA ASN A 204 -1.69 2.36 -4.50
C ASN A 204 -1.23 3.66 -5.18
N GLY A 205 -1.15 4.76 -4.42
CA GLY A 205 -0.66 6.04 -4.91
C GLY A 205 0.84 6.07 -5.21
N ALA A 206 1.61 5.12 -4.66
CA ALA A 206 3.07 5.05 -4.80
C ALA A 206 3.56 3.90 -5.69
N LEU A 207 2.66 3.16 -6.36
CA LEU A 207 3.00 1.95 -7.14
C LEU A 207 4.11 2.18 -8.17
N CYS A 208 4.17 3.36 -8.78
CA CYS A 208 5.18 3.70 -9.77
C CYS A 208 6.60 3.88 -9.20
N TYR A 209 6.75 4.05 -7.88
CA TYR A 209 8.04 4.25 -7.23
C TYR A 209 8.59 2.98 -6.55
N MET A 210 7.77 1.94 -6.42
CA MET A 210 8.11 0.68 -5.76
C MET A 210 8.57 -0.38 -6.77
N TYR A 211 9.33 -1.39 -6.31
CA TYR A 211 9.69 -2.50 -7.17
C TYR A 211 8.47 -3.40 -7.44
N ARG A 212 8.04 -3.43 -8.71
CA ARG A 212 6.78 -4.04 -9.14
C ARG A 212 6.67 -5.52 -8.78
N ASP A 213 7.73 -6.29 -8.99
CA ASP A 213 7.68 -7.74 -8.73
C ASP A 213 7.48 -8.03 -7.25
N ILE A 214 8.00 -7.19 -6.35
CA ILE A 214 7.76 -7.33 -4.91
C ILE A 214 6.37 -6.86 -4.52
N VAL A 215 6.02 -5.60 -4.86
CA VAL A 215 4.75 -5.02 -4.37
C VAL A 215 3.53 -5.69 -4.99
N CYS A 216 3.53 -5.97 -6.30
CA CYS A 216 2.40 -6.60 -6.98
C CYS A 216 2.24 -8.05 -6.53
N ARG A 217 3.33 -8.83 -6.43
CA ARG A 217 3.28 -10.21 -5.93
C ARG A 217 2.76 -10.25 -4.50
N SER A 218 3.33 -9.42 -3.61
CA SER A 218 2.92 -9.33 -2.21
C SER A 218 1.45 -8.92 -2.07
N TYR A 219 1.00 -7.94 -2.85
CA TYR A 219 -0.40 -7.50 -2.86
C TYR A 219 -1.34 -8.61 -3.32
N CYS A 220 -1.08 -9.21 -4.48
CA CYS A 220 -1.95 -10.25 -5.05
C CYS A 220 -2.03 -11.48 -4.13
N ILE A 221 -0.90 -11.97 -3.65
CA ILE A 221 -0.86 -13.14 -2.73
C ILE A 221 -1.62 -12.82 -1.44
N SER A 222 -1.32 -11.68 -0.81
CA SER A 222 -1.97 -11.29 0.44
C SER A 222 -3.49 -11.17 0.27
N MET A 223 -3.96 -10.55 -0.82
CA MET A 223 -5.39 -10.40 -1.09
C MET A 223 -6.07 -11.73 -1.37
N ILE A 224 -5.45 -12.63 -2.15
CA ILE A 224 -5.99 -13.97 -2.41
C ILE A 224 -6.15 -14.72 -1.09
N ILE A 225 -5.13 -14.72 -0.22
CA ILE A 225 -5.19 -15.42 1.06
C ILE A 225 -6.28 -14.81 1.96
N LEU A 226 -6.38 -13.48 2.03
CA LEU A 226 -7.39 -12.80 2.85
C LEU A 226 -8.82 -13.08 2.38
N ILE A 227 -9.07 -13.04 1.06
CA ILE A 227 -10.40 -13.33 0.49
C ILE A 227 -10.73 -14.81 0.68
N LYS A 228 -9.74 -15.70 0.52
CA LYS A 228 -9.95 -17.13 0.69
C LYS A 228 -10.05 -17.58 2.16
N GLY A 229 -9.59 -16.76 3.09
CA GLY A 229 -9.57 -17.08 4.51
C GLY A 229 -10.97 -17.38 5.07
N GLY A 230 -11.14 -18.55 5.66
CA GLY A 230 -12.37 -18.95 6.35
C GLY A 230 -13.51 -19.45 5.45
N PHE A 231 -13.30 -19.57 4.14
CA PHE A 231 -14.32 -20.07 3.20
C PHE A 231 -13.73 -21.10 2.22
N SER A 232 -14.54 -22.08 1.82
CA SER A 232 -14.19 -23.02 0.75
C SER A 232 -14.69 -22.50 -0.59
N TYR A 233 -13.80 -22.45 -1.58
CA TYR A 233 -14.12 -21.99 -2.93
C TYR A 233 -14.06 -23.18 -3.89
N PRO A 234 -15.20 -23.69 -4.38
CA PRO A 234 -15.18 -24.75 -5.39
C PRO A 234 -14.52 -24.23 -6.67
N GLU A 235 -13.70 -25.07 -7.30
CA GLU A 235 -13.12 -24.76 -8.61
C GLU A 235 -14.24 -24.53 -9.62
N SER A 236 -14.22 -23.37 -10.30
CA SER A 236 -15.21 -23.11 -11.34
C SER A 236 -14.91 -23.96 -12.57
N GLY A 237 -15.94 -24.53 -13.21
CA GLY A 237 -15.78 -25.29 -14.46
C GLY A 237 -15.12 -24.48 -15.58
N PHE A 238 -15.13 -23.14 -15.48
CA PHE A 238 -14.42 -22.23 -16.37
C PHE A 238 -12.89 -22.30 -16.17
N ARG A 239 -12.41 -22.30 -14.92
CA ARG A 239 -10.97 -22.40 -14.60
C ARG A 239 -10.36 -23.69 -15.13
N ILE A 240 -11.04 -24.82 -14.93
CA ILE A 240 -10.59 -26.14 -15.42
C ILE A 240 -10.45 -26.14 -16.95
N LYS A 241 -11.39 -25.51 -17.66
CA LYS A 241 -11.39 -25.43 -19.13
C LYS A 241 -10.34 -24.48 -19.69
N VAL A 242 -10.09 -23.35 -19.02
CA VAL A 242 -9.22 -22.26 -19.54
C VAL A 242 -7.77 -22.44 -19.14
N LEU A 243 -7.49 -22.89 -17.91
CA LEU A 243 -6.12 -22.92 -17.35
C LEU A 243 -5.43 -24.29 -17.42
N GLN A 244 -6.05 -25.30 -18.07
CA GLN A 244 -5.49 -26.64 -18.36
C GLN A 244 -4.34 -27.07 -17.43
N ASN A 245 -4.65 -27.49 -16.20
CA ASN A 245 -3.74 -28.14 -15.25
C ASN A 245 -2.31 -27.56 -15.05
N LYS A 246 -2.02 -26.32 -15.44
CA LYS A 246 -0.76 -25.65 -15.10
C LYS A 246 -1.00 -24.68 -13.95
N ALA A 247 -1.31 -25.23 -12.78
CA ALA A 247 -1.05 -24.54 -11.54
C ALA A 247 0.29 -25.04 -11.03
N SER A 248 1.32 -24.21 -11.10
CA SER A 248 2.39 -24.28 -10.13
C SER A 248 1.76 -23.97 -8.78
N ASP A 249 1.49 -25.01 -8.00
CA ASP A 249 1.16 -24.89 -6.59
C ASP A 249 2.39 -24.30 -5.89
N GLU A 250 2.47 -22.97 -5.82
CA GLU A 250 3.04 -22.40 -4.60
C GLU A 250 2.07 -22.84 -3.51
N GLU A 251 2.38 -23.95 -2.83
CA GLU A 251 1.65 -24.44 -1.67
C GLU A 251 1.65 -23.33 -0.61
N TYR A 252 0.61 -22.50 -0.64
CA TYR A 252 0.32 -21.57 0.42
C TYR A 252 -0.15 -22.41 1.59
N GLY A 253 0.71 -22.55 2.60
CA GLY A 253 0.48 -23.41 3.75
C GLY A 253 -0.95 -23.31 4.24
N ASP A 254 -1.59 -24.46 4.41
CA ASP A 254 -2.92 -24.59 4.96
C ASP A 254 -2.94 -23.98 6.38
N GLN A 255 -3.39 -22.73 6.49
CA GLN A 255 -3.45 -21.99 7.76
C GLN A 255 -4.76 -22.28 8.53
N SER A 256 -5.48 -23.34 8.15
CA SER A 256 -6.75 -23.78 8.73
C SER A 256 -6.60 -24.56 10.05
N LYS A 257 -5.39 -24.62 10.64
CA LYS A 257 -5.12 -25.30 11.92
C LYS A 257 -4.46 -24.37 12.93
#